data_AF-A0AAD5QME5-F1
#
_entry.id   AF-A0AAD5QME5-F1
#
_cell.length_a   1.000
_cell.length_b   1.000
_cell.length_c   1.000
_cell.angle_alpha   90.00
_cell.angle_beta   90.00
_cell.angle_gamma   90.00
#
_symmetry.space_group_name_H-M   'P 1'
#
loop_
_entity.id
_entity.type
_entity.pdbx_description
1 polymer ?
#
loop_
_entity_poly.entity_id
_entity_poly.type
_entity_poly.pdbx_seq_one_letter_code
_entity_poly.pdbx_strand_id
1 'polypeptide(L)'
;MRYVCNLTLGYADFKFKRIGRKFVHTSGLVTIILSLALVIIAYILGFNHKLKEEIRLLILLASAMTSQIYITAGIVGNELFPTPIRNIGYAFLQLWNRMGVIVSPFIFYWATTSVILPYCIMITLCLVNMLSFECLLPETKGLHLAIQMPPLEERLLKGRKYRRQDTKSGRLVASEASPLSIQ
;
A
#
# COMPACT_ATOMS: atom_id res chain seq x y z
N MET A 1 9.88 -26.77 -3.36
CA MET A 1 8.43 -26.62 -3.10
C MET A 1 7.92 -25.18 -3.20
N ARG A 2 8.48 -24.19 -2.48
CA ARG A 2 8.02 -22.77 -2.54
C ARG A 2 8.04 -22.14 -3.95
N TYR A 3 9.10 -22.38 -4.71
CA TYR A 3 9.24 -21.83 -6.07
C TYR A 3 8.29 -22.47 -7.08
N VAL A 4 8.00 -23.76 -6.94
CA VAL A 4 7.18 -24.51 -7.91
C VAL A 4 5.73 -24.07 -7.84
N CYS A 5 5.13 -23.99 -6.64
CA CYS A 5 3.74 -23.54 -6.48
C CYS A 5 3.54 -22.12 -7.02
N ASN A 6 4.49 -21.21 -6.72
CA ASN A 6 4.43 -19.82 -7.19
C ASN A 6 4.60 -19.73 -8.70
N LEU A 7 5.43 -20.60 -9.30
CA LEU A 7 5.65 -20.65 -10.74
C LEU A 7 4.44 -21.23 -11.48
N THR A 8 3.77 -22.27 -10.96
CA THR A 8 2.54 -22.82 -11.58
C THR A 8 1.36 -21.85 -11.50
N LEU A 9 1.20 -21.13 -10.39
CA LEU A 9 0.14 -20.12 -10.25
C LEU A 9 0.47 -18.86 -11.05
N GLY A 10 1.74 -18.45 -11.05
CA GLY A 10 2.23 -17.39 -11.94
C GLY A 10 2.07 -17.75 -13.42
N TYR A 11 2.24 -19.01 -13.80
CA TYR A 11 2.00 -19.49 -15.17
C TYR A 11 0.51 -19.51 -15.53
N ALA A 12 -0.36 -19.87 -14.59
CA ALA A 12 -1.81 -19.79 -14.76
C ALA A 12 -2.29 -18.34 -14.92
N ASP A 13 -1.70 -17.40 -14.17
CA ASP A 13 -1.94 -15.95 -14.28
C ASP A 13 -1.39 -15.39 -15.61
N PHE A 14 -0.23 -15.87 -16.07
CA PHE A 14 0.39 -15.49 -17.35
C PHE A 14 -0.43 -15.92 -18.58
N LYS A 15 -1.27 -16.96 -18.45
CA LYS A 15 -2.12 -17.47 -19.53
C LYS A 15 -3.26 -16.50 -19.89
N PHE A 16 -3.65 -15.60 -18.98
CA PHE A 16 -4.70 -14.59 -19.22
C PHE A 16 -4.11 -13.23 -19.60
N LYS A 17 -3.52 -13.17 -20.81
CA LYS A 17 -2.77 -12.04 -21.37
C LYS A 17 -3.56 -10.74 -21.66
N ARG A 18 -4.83 -10.62 -21.22
CA ARG A 18 -5.76 -9.56 -21.66
C ARG A 18 -6.21 -8.59 -20.56
N ILE A 19 -5.47 -8.56 -19.46
CA ILE A 19 -5.98 -8.08 -18.19
C ILE A 19 -4.92 -7.16 -17.54
N GLY A 20 -5.31 -5.93 -17.24
CA GLY A 20 -4.40 -4.89 -16.75
C GLY A 20 -3.82 -5.16 -15.36
N ARG A 21 -2.75 -4.44 -14.99
CA ARG A 21 -2.02 -4.57 -13.70
C ARG A 21 -2.89 -4.54 -12.44
N LYS A 22 -4.00 -3.81 -12.47
CA LYS A 22 -4.99 -3.80 -11.38
C LYS A 22 -5.55 -5.18 -11.09
N PHE A 23 -5.90 -5.93 -12.13
CA PHE A 23 -6.54 -7.22 -11.96
C PHE A 23 -5.57 -8.27 -11.44
N VAL A 24 -4.29 -8.24 -11.83
CA VAL A 24 -3.25 -9.14 -11.27
C VAL A 24 -3.07 -8.89 -9.77
N HIS A 25 -3.08 -7.61 -9.36
CA HIS A 25 -2.98 -7.25 -7.95
C HIS A 25 -4.25 -7.64 -7.16
N THR A 26 -5.43 -7.39 -7.73
CA THR A 26 -6.72 -7.73 -7.12
C THR A 26 -6.95 -9.25 -7.07
N SER A 27 -6.60 -10.01 -8.12
CA SER A 27 -6.72 -11.47 -8.14
C SER A 27 -5.83 -12.14 -7.08
N GLY A 28 -4.60 -11.63 -6.90
CA GLY A 28 -3.70 -12.05 -5.84
C GLY A 28 -4.30 -11.82 -4.45
N LEU A 29 -4.84 -10.63 -4.19
CA LEU A 29 -5.49 -10.30 -2.90
C LEU A 29 -6.71 -11.17 -2.62
N VAL A 30 -7.57 -11.40 -3.62
CA VAL A 30 -8.75 -12.27 -3.50
C VAL A 30 -8.33 -13.70 -3.17
N THR A 31 -7.28 -14.21 -3.81
CA THR A 31 -6.75 -15.55 -3.54
C THR A 31 -6.24 -15.67 -2.09
N ILE A 32 -5.58 -14.64 -1.57
CA ILE A 32 -5.14 -14.60 -0.16
C ILE A 32 -6.34 -14.61 0.78
N ILE A 33 -7.32 -13.75 0.56
CA ILE A 33 -8.52 -13.66 1.42
C ILE A 33 -9.27 -15.00 1.43
N LEU A 34 -9.43 -15.63 0.26
CA LEU A 34 -10.06 -16.94 0.16
C LEU A 34 -9.29 -18.02 0.94
N SER A 35 -7.96 -18.05 0.78
CA SER A 35 -7.12 -19.03 1.49
C SER A 35 -7.18 -18.86 3.02
N LEU A 36 -7.18 -17.62 3.52
CA LEU A 36 -7.30 -17.34 4.96
C LEU A 36 -8.71 -17.62 5.48
N ALA A 37 -9.76 -17.34 4.69
CA ALA A 37 -11.14 -17.64 5.06
C ALA A 37 -11.36 -19.16 5.22
N LEU A 38 -10.81 -19.96 4.30
CA LEU A 38 -10.85 -21.43 4.39
C LEU A 38 -10.12 -21.94 5.64
N VAL A 39 -8.99 -21.33 6.02
CA VAL A 39 -8.29 -21.65 7.27
C VAL A 39 -9.18 -21.34 8.49
N ILE A 40 -9.82 -20.18 8.55
CA ILE A 40 -10.72 -19.82 9.66
C ILE A 40 -11.91 -20.80 9.75
N ILE A 41 -12.52 -21.15 8.62
CA ILE A 41 -13.63 -22.12 8.58
C ILE A 41 -13.16 -23.50 9.08
N ALA A 42 -11.99 -23.96 8.66
CA ALA A 42 -11.41 -25.21 9.13
C ALA A 42 -11.16 -25.19 10.66
N TYR A 43 -10.77 -24.04 11.20
CA TYR A 43 -10.60 -23.83 12.63
C TYR A 43 -11.91 -23.84 13.42
N ILE A 44 -12.97 -23.21 12.89
CA ILE A 44 -14.30 -23.18 13.51
C ILE A 44 -14.95 -24.57 13.51
N LEU A 45 -14.80 -25.34 12.43
CA LEU A 45 -15.37 -26.69 12.30
C LEU A 45 -14.61 -27.76 13.10
N GLY A 46 -13.51 -27.41 13.78
CA GLY A 46 -12.75 -28.34 14.62
C GLY A 46 -11.96 -29.41 13.85
N PHE A 47 -11.92 -29.36 12.52
CA PHE A 47 -11.15 -30.31 11.68
C PHE A 47 -9.64 -30.05 11.67
N ASN A 48 -9.16 -29.14 12.53
CA ASN A 48 -7.77 -28.75 12.69
C ASN A 48 -6.80 -29.91 12.78
N HIS A 49 -7.19 -31.03 13.40
CA HIS A 49 -6.30 -32.18 13.57
C HIS A 49 -6.22 -33.07 12.33
N LYS A 50 -7.32 -33.18 11.56
CA LYS A 50 -7.38 -34.02 10.35
C LYS A 50 -6.83 -33.30 9.11
N LEU A 51 -6.96 -31.98 9.06
CA LEU A 51 -6.59 -31.16 7.90
C LEU A 51 -5.30 -30.32 8.13
N LYS A 52 -4.42 -30.75 9.03
CA LYS A 52 -3.18 -30.01 9.36
C LYS A 52 -2.32 -29.69 8.14
N GLU A 53 -2.14 -30.67 7.24
CA GLU A 53 -1.34 -30.48 6.03
C GLU A 53 -2.03 -29.56 5.02
N GLU A 54 -3.35 -29.68 4.85
CA GLU A 54 -4.12 -28.79 3.98
C GLU A 54 -4.07 -27.33 4.45
N ILE A 55 -4.23 -27.11 5.76
CA ILE A 55 -4.11 -25.77 6.37
C ILE A 55 -2.70 -25.21 6.12
N ARG A 56 -1.65 -26.03 6.28
CA ARG A 56 -0.27 -25.62 6.02
C ARG A 56 -0.06 -25.26 4.54
N LEU A 57 -0.64 -26.03 3.61
CA LEU A 57 -0.60 -25.72 2.17
C LEU A 57 -1.30 -24.39 1.85
N LEU A 58 -2.47 -24.14 2.44
CA LEU A 58 -3.21 -22.89 2.29
C LEU A 58 -2.43 -21.68 2.83
N ILE A 59 -1.80 -21.80 4.00
CA ILE A 59 -0.99 -20.72 4.57
C ILE A 59 0.26 -20.46 3.73
N LEU A 60 0.90 -21.52 3.22
CA LEU A 60 2.04 -21.39 2.32
C LEU A 60 1.64 -20.70 1.01
N LEU A 61 0.49 -21.06 0.45
CA LEU A 61 -0.10 -20.41 -0.72
C LEU A 61 -0.36 -18.92 -0.48
N ALA A 62 -0.94 -18.57 0.68
CA ALA A 62 -1.18 -17.19 1.07
C ALA A 62 0.13 -16.40 1.12
N SER A 63 1.15 -16.93 1.81
CA SER A 63 2.48 -16.28 1.97
C SER A 63 3.20 -16.04 0.63
N ALA A 64 3.02 -16.98 -0.30
CA ALA A 64 3.54 -16.91 -1.64
C ALA A 64 2.92 -15.76 -2.44
N MET A 65 1.59 -15.66 -2.43
CA MET A 65 0.86 -14.60 -3.09
C MET A 65 1.16 -13.24 -2.47
N THR A 66 1.32 -13.15 -1.14
CA THR A 66 1.71 -11.90 -0.47
C THR A 66 3.03 -11.34 -1.01
N SER A 67 4.00 -12.21 -1.29
CA SER A 67 5.29 -11.81 -1.86
C SER A 67 5.14 -11.21 -3.26
N GLN A 68 4.28 -11.82 -4.10
CA GLN A 68 4.01 -11.32 -5.45
C GLN A 68 3.30 -9.96 -5.44
N ILE A 69 2.34 -9.78 -4.52
CA ILE A 69 1.62 -8.50 -4.33
C ILE A 69 2.59 -7.40 -3.91
N TYR A 70 3.50 -7.68 -2.98
CA TYR A 70 4.49 -6.71 -2.54
C TYR A 70 5.37 -6.21 -3.69
N ILE A 71 5.84 -7.12 -4.55
CA ILE A 71 6.60 -6.77 -5.75
C ILE A 71 5.74 -5.90 -6.68
N THR A 72 4.53 -6.35 -7.00
CA THR A 72 3.61 -5.66 -7.92
C THR A 72 3.28 -4.25 -7.43
N ALA A 73 3.05 -4.07 -6.13
CA ALA A 73 2.80 -2.76 -5.51
C ALA A 73 4.00 -1.80 -5.70
N GLY A 74 5.23 -2.31 -5.59
CA GLY A 74 6.44 -1.52 -5.89
C GLY A 74 6.52 -1.08 -7.35
N ILE A 75 6.18 -1.95 -8.30
CA ILE A 75 6.20 -1.58 -9.73
C ILE A 75 5.10 -0.56 -10.05
N VAL A 76 3.90 -0.70 -9.48
CA VAL A 76 2.82 0.29 -9.62
C VAL A 76 3.23 1.64 -9.02
N GLY A 77 3.88 1.65 -7.86
CA GLY A 77 4.44 2.87 -7.27
C GLY A 77 5.50 3.53 -8.15
N ASN A 78 6.34 2.75 -8.82
CA ASN A 78 7.34 3.28 -9.77
C ASN A 78 6.72 3.95 -11.00
N GLU A 79 5.54 3.47 -11.43
CA GLU A 79 4.83 4.01 -12.61
C GLU A 79 4.00 5.24 -12.27
N LEU A 80 3.45 5.30 -11.06
CA LEU A 80 2.61 6.41 -10.62
C LEU A 80 3.42 7.64 -10.19
N PHE A 81 4.64 7.44 -9.68
CA PHE A 81 5.46 8.51 -9.10
C PHE A 81 6.75 8.78 -9.90
N PRO A 82 6.99 10.03 -10.37
CA PRO A 82 8.26 10.42 -10.96
C PRO A 82 9.41 10.29 -9.95
N THR A 83 10.61 10.00 -10.46
CA THR A 83 11.84 9.70 -9.70
C THR A 83 12.12 10.62 -8.50
N PRO A 84 11.87 11.95 -8.54
CA PRO A 84 12.17 12.86 -7.42
C PRO A 84 11.39 12.58 -6.13
N ILE A 85 10.14 12.08 -6.22
CA ILE A 85 9.29 11.83 -5.04
C ILE A 85 9.24 10.36 -4.65
N ARG A 86 9.70 9.47 -5.54
CA ARG A 86 9.69 8.02 -5.35
C ARG A 86 10.56 7.56 -4.16
N ASN A 87 11.72 8.19 -3.95
CA ASN A 87 12.62 7.85 -2.85
C ASN A 87 11.96 8.10 -1.47
N ILE A 88 11.26 9.22 -1.33
CA ILE A 88 10.53 9.57 -0.10
C ILE A 88 9.35 8.60 0.10
N GLY A 89 8.63 8.25 -0.98
CA GLY A 89 7.57 7.25 -0.93
C GLY A 89 8.06 5.87 -0.47
N TYR A 90 9.19 5.40 -0.99
CA TYR A 90 9.79 4.15 -0.54
C TYR A 90 10.25 4.22 0.93
N ALA A 91 10.85 5.33 1.36
CA ALA A 91 11.22 5.50 2.76
C ALA A 91 9.99 5.42 3.70
N PHE A 92 8.87 6.03 3.29
CA PHE A 92 7.61 5.96 4.04
C PHE A 92 7.02 4.54 4.09
N LEU A 93 7.04 3.82 2.96
CA LEU A 93 6.62 2.41 2.91
C LEU A 93 7.46 1.53 3.86
N GLN A 94 8.78 1.76 3.87
CA GLN A 94 9.70 1.01 4.73
C GLN A 94 9.51 1.34 6.21
N LEU A 95 9.15 2.58 6.55
CA LEU A 95 8.75 2.95 7.91
C LEU A 95 7.52 2.14 8.35
N TRP A 96 6.50 2.07 7.49
CA TRP A 96 5.28 1.32 7.78
C TRP A 96 5.55 -0.19 7.95
N ASN A 97 6.41 -0.77 7.11
CA ASN A 97 6.84 -2.16 7.26
C ASN A 97 7.49 -2.41 8.63
N ARG A 98 8.35 -1.49 9.10
CA ARG A 98 8.97 -1.59 10.43
C ARG A 98 7.95 -1.46 11.56
N MET A 99 6.96 -0.57 11.42
CA MET A 99 5.86 -0.47 12.38
C MET A 99 5.10 -1.79 12.51
N GLY A 100 4.80 -2.46 11.38
CA GLY A 100 4.16 -3.78 11.40
C GLY A 100 4.94 -4.83 12.18
N VAL A 101 6.28 -4.84 12.04
CA VAL A 101 7.16 -5.76 12.79
C VAL A 101 7.14 -5.46 14.28
N ILE A 102 7.11 -4.18 14.68
CA ILE A 102 7.02 -3.77 16.09
C ILE A 102 5.67 -4.17 16.70
N VAL A 103 4.58 -4.06 15.94
CA VAL A 103 3.23 -4.42 16.39
C VAL A 103 3.03 -5.95 16.46
N SER A 104 3.75 -6.72 15.63
CA SER A 104 3.66 -8.18 15.55
C SER A 104 3.67 -8.90 16.91
N PRO A 105 4.66 -8.73 17.81
CA PRO A 105 4.69 -9.43 19.10
C PRO A 105 3.48 -9.10 20.01
N PHE A 106 2.91 -7.90 19.91
CA PHE A 106 1.71 -7.54 20.67
C PHE A 106 0.49 -8.34 20.21
N ILE A 107 0.35 -8.54 18.91
CA ILE A 107 -0.72 -9.39 18.34
C ILE A 107 -0.53 -10.84 18.78
N PHE A 108 0.70 -11.36 18.76
CA PHE A 108 0.99 -12.73 19.22
C PHE A 108 0.71 -12.93 20.71
N TYR A 109 0.97 -11.92 21.54
CA TYR A 109 0.61 -11.97 22.96
C TYR A 109 -0.90 -12.16 23.13
N TRP A 110 -1.72 -11.45 22.35
CA TRP A 110 -3.18 -11.56 22.40
C TRP A 110 -3.70 -12.85 21.74
N ALA A 111 -2.96 -13.39 20.77
CA ALA A 111 -3.29 -14.64 20.08
C ALA A 111 -3.15 -15.90 20.98
N THR A 112 -2.48 -15.79 22.13
CA THR A 112 -2.39 -16.90 23.10
C THR A 112 -3.75 -17.34 23.63
N THR A 113 -4.73 -16.43 23.70
CA THR A 113 -6.11 -16.73 24.12
C THR A 113 -6.94 -17.34 22.99
N SER A 114 -6.63 -17.07 21.73
CA SER A 114 -7.43 -17.53 20.58
C SER A 114 -6.58 -17.62 19.32
N VAL A 115 -6.36 -18.86 18.84
CA VAL A 115 -5.57 -19.16 17.63
C VAL A 115 -6.18 -18.55 16.35
N ILE A 116 -7.47 -18.24 16.38
CA ILE A 116 -8.22 -17.65 15.25
C ILE A 116 -7.93 -16.14 15.10
N LEU A 117 -7.60 -15.46 16.20
CA LEU A 117 -7.42 -14.01 16.25
C LEU A 117 -6.41 -13.44 15.23
N PRO A 118 -5.18 -13.99 15.08
CA PRO A 118 -4.22 -13.47 14.10
C PRO A 118 -4.72 -13.61 12.66
N TYR A 119 -5.43 -14.69 12.33
CA TYR A 119 -5.99 -14.89 11.00
C TYR A 119 -7.09 -13.86 10.69
N CYS A 120 -7.94 -13.53 11.67
CA CYS A 120 -8.94 -12.47 11.52
C CYS A 120 -8.29 -11.10 11.24
N ILE A 121 -7.22 -10.76 11.98
CA ILE A 121 -6.49 -9.50 11.78
C ILE A 121 -5.84 -9.46 10.39
N MET A 122 -5.30 -10.58 9.91
CA MET A 122 -4.72 -10.65 8.57
C MET A 122 -5.78 -10.43 7.48
N ILE A 123 -6.97 -11.03 7.62
CA ILE A 123 -8.07 -10.83 6.66
C ILE A 123 -8.54 -9.38 6.66
N THR A 124 -8.73 -8.76 7.83
CA THR A 124 -9.17 -7.35 7.89
C THR A 124 -8.13 -6.42 7.28
N LEU A 125 -6.84 -6.64 7.53
CA LEU A 125 -5.77 -5.87 6.88
C LEU A 125 -5.75 -6.10 5.35
N CYS A 126 -5.96 -7.33 4.88
CA CYS A 126 -6.06 -7.61 3.44
C CYS A 126 -7.28 -6.93 2.81
N LEU A 127 -8.43 -6.91 3.49
CA LEU A 127 -9.63 -6.22 3.02
C LEU A 127 -9.43 -4.71 2.97
N VAL A 128 -8.84 -4.12 4.00
CA VAL A 128 -8.48 -2.69 3.99
C VAL A 128 -7.52 -2.40 2.84
N ASN A 129 -6.53 -3.25 2.59
CA ASN A 129 -5.62 -3.10 1.47
C ASN A 129 -6.34 -3.21 0.11
N MET A 130 -7.25 -4.17 -0.04
CA MET A 130 -8.06 -4.34 -1.24
C MET A 130 -8.96 -3.14 -1.49
N LEU A 131 -9.70 -2.70 -0.47
CA LEU A 131 -10.56 -1.50 -0.54
C LEU A 131 -9.75 -0.24 -0.79
N SER A 132 -8.61 -0.07 -0.12
CA SER A 132 -7.72 1.07 -0.34
C SER A 132 -7.17 1.06 -1.76
N PHE A 133 -6.80 -0.10 -2.31
CA PHE A 133 -6.30 -0.18 -3.68
C PHE A 133 -7.40 0.11 -4.71
N GLU A 134 -8.62 -0.39 -4.47
CA GLU A 134 -9.78 -0.17 -5.34
C GLU A 134 -10.27 1.29 -5.30
N CYS A 135 -10.28 1.91 -4.12
CA CYS A 135 -10.71 3.31 -3.93
C CYS A 135 -9.63 4.33 -4.33
N LEU A 136 -8.36 4.06 -4.00
CA LEU A 136 -7.24 5.00 -4.23
C LEU A 136 -6.75 4.97 -5.67
N LEU A 137 -6.90 3.84 -6.37
CA LEU A 137 -6.75 3.80 -7.82
C LEU A 137 -8.14 3.79 -8.46
N PRO A 138 -8.74 4.94 -8.85
CA PRO A 138 -9.67 4.93 -9.97
C PRO A 138 -8.90 4.48 -11.23
N GLU A 139 -9.53 3.75 -12.15
CA GLU A 139 -8.86 3.25 -13.37
C GLU A 139 -8.04 4.35 -14.06
N THR A 140 -6.72 4.19 -14.11
CA THR A 140 -5.83 4.95 -15.01
C THR A 140 -5.93 4.42 -16.45
N LYS A 141 -7.14 4.11 -16.93
CA LYS A 141 -7.40 3.96 -18.36
C LYS A 141 -7.89 5.30 -18.88
N GLY A 142 -6.97 6.07 -19.48
CA GLY A 142 -7.34 7.14 -20.40
C GLY A 142 -6.72 8.51 -20.16
N LEU A 143 -6.06 8.77 -19.03
CA LEU A 143 -5.29 10.00 -18.86
C LEU A 143 -3.81 9.72 -19.07
N HIS A 144 -3.26 10.19 -20.21
CA HIS A 144 -1.82 10.38 -20.37
C HIS A 144 -1.31 11.16 -19.16
N LEU A 145 -0.54 10.53 -18.28
CA LEU A 145 0.24 11.27 -17.29
C LEU A 145 1.20 12.17 -18.07
N ALA A 146 1.07 13.48 -17.88
CA ALA A 146 2.03 14.44 -18.36
C ALA A 146 3.42 13.99 -17.87
N ILE A 147 4.26 13.56 -18.82
CA ILE A 147 5.54 12.88 -18.61
C ILE A 147 6.56 13.74 -17.84
N GLN A 148 6.25 15.01 -17.56
CA GLN A 148 7.23 15.97 -17.07
C GLN A 148 6.73 16.74 -15.85
N MET A 149 7.41 16.50 -14.72
CA MET A 149 7.40 17.44 -13.60
C MET A 149 7.93 18.79 -14.15
N PRO A 150 7.25 19.93 -13.93
CA PRO A 150 7.76 21.21 -14.40
C PRO A 150 9.15 21.45 -13.80
N PRO A 151 10.10 21.99 -14.61
CA PRO A 151 11.51 22.05 -14.28
C PRO A 151 11.77 22.80 -12.98
N LEU A 152 12.87 22.44 -12.30
CA LEU A 152 13.28 22.97 -11.00
C LEU A 152 13.26 24.51 -10.95
N GLU A 153 13.59 25.16 -12.07
CA GLU A 153 13.57 26.62 -12.20
C GLU A 153 12.19 27.23 -11.97
N GLU A 154 11.11 26.64 -12.49
CA GLU A 154 9.76 27.15 -12.28
C GLU A 154 9.29 27.00 -10.84
N ARG A 155 9.74 25.94 -10.15
CA ARG A 155 9.45 25.73 -8.71
C ARG A 155 10.17 26.76 -7.84
N LEU A 156 11.43 27.04 -8.15
CA LEU A 156 12.20 28.07 -7.46
C LEU A 156 11.65 29.47 -7.74
N LEU A 157 11.18 29.74 -8.98
CA LEU A 157 10.56 31.00 -9.35
C LEU A 157 9.19 31.19 -8.66
N LYS A 158 8.36 30.14 -8.57
CA LYS A 158 7.10 30.19 -7.79
C LYS A 158 7.37 30.39 -6.30
N GLY A 159 8.35 29.68 -5.72
CA GLY A 159 8.76 29.87 -4.32
C GLY A 159 9.31 31.28 -4.05
N ARG A 160 10.10 31.85 -4.97
CA ARG A 160 10.60 33.23 -4.87
C ARG A 160 9.48 34.27 -5.00
N LYS A 161 8.48 34.05 -5.87
CA LYS A 161 7.31 34.92 -6.01
C LYS A 161 6.47 34.92 -4.73
N TYR A 162 6.22 33.75 -4.15
CA TYR A 162 5.51 33.60 -2.88
C TYR A 162 6.24 34.31 -1.73
N ARG A 163 7.57 34.11 -1.61
CA ARG A 163 8.41 34.80 -0.60
C ARG A 163 8.43 36.32 -0.78
N ARG A 164 8.42 36.83 -2.03
CA ARG A 164 8.34 38.28 -2.31
C ARG A 164 6.96 38.88 -2.02
N GLN A 165 5.87 38.13 -2.20
CA GLN A 165 4.52 38.60 -1.85
C GLN A 165 4.34 38.69 -0.34
N ASP A 166 4.81 37.70 0.42
CA ASP A 166 4.75 37.67 1.89
C ASP A 166 5.54 38.85 2.51
N THR A 167 6.73 39.12 1.98
CA THR A 167 7.57 40.26 2.42
C THR A 167 6.94 41.62 2.08
N LYS A 168 6.14 41.73 1.00
CA LYS A 168 5.42 42.97 0.67
C LYS A 168 4.16 43.13 1.53
N SER A 169 3.41 42.06 1.75
CA SER A 169 2.21 42.07 2.59
C SER A 169 2.54 42.43 4.04
N GLY A 170 3.61 41.87 4.61
CA GLY A 170 4.09 42.26 5.95
C GLY A 170 4.58 43.70 6.05
N ARG A 171 5.11 44.27 4.96
CA ARG A 171 5.58 45.67 4.93
C ARG A 171 4.44 46.68 4.76
N LEU A 172 3.35 46.29 4.08
CA LEU A 172 2.13 47.10 3.96
C LEU A 172 1.36 47.12 5.29
N VAL A 173 1.23 45.97 5.96
CA VAL A 173 0.61 45.88 7.31
C VAL A 173 1.40 46.68 8.35
N ALA A 174 2.74 46.67 8.30
CA ALA A 174 3.57 47.50 9.18
C ALA A 174 3.49 49.01 8.87
N SER A 175 3.21 49.38 7.62
CA SER A 175 3.04 50.79 7.21
C SER A 175 1.67 51.35 7.60
N GLU A 176 0.63 50.51 7.69
CA GLU A 176 -0.71 50.91 8.15
C GLU A 176 -0.82 51.00 9.69
N ALA A 177 0.05 50.30 10.42
CA ALA A 177 0.10 50.31 11.89
C ALA A 177 0.89 51.50 12.49
N SER A 178 1.43 52.41 11.67
CA SER A 178 2.15 53.60 12.13
C SER A 178 1.69 54.85 11.38
N PRO A 179 0.47 55.32 11.68
CA PRO A 179 0.32 56.74 11.96
C PRO A 179 -0.73 56.98 13.06
N LEU A 180 -0.33 56.97 14.33
CA LEU A 180 -1.07 57.62 15.43
C LEU A 180 -0.19 57.78 16.67
N SER A 181 0.93 58.48 16.51
CA SER A 181 1.71 58.99 17.64
C SER A 181 2.47 60.26 17.27
N ILE A 182 1.76 61.28 16.76
CA ILE A 182 2.15 62.69 16.90
C ILE A 182 0.87 63.51 17.06
N GLN A 183 0.42 63.64 18.32
CA GLN A 183 -0.05 64.91 18.88
C GLN A 183 0.56 65.03 20.27
#